data_AF-A0A326UU83-F1
#
_entry.id   AF-A0A326UU83-F1
#
_cell.length_a   1.000
_cell.length_b   1.000
_cell.length_c   1.000
_cell.angle_alpha   90.00
_cell.angle_beta   90.00
_cell.angle_gamma   90.00
#
_symmetry.space_group_name_H-M   'P 1'
#
loop_
_entity.id
_entity.type
_entity.pdbx_description
1 polymer ?
#
loop_
_entity_poly.entity_id
_entity_poly.type
_entity_poly.pdbx_seq_one_letter_code
_entity_poly.pdbx_strand_id
1 'polypeptide(L)'
;MLAGSISSCVMQISKERFWKRIAQRRALALHDAQSFIAASQPWPIESAQLPQTIRVKTNFKLLLYGALILLAVVTIFVVLLSLSTLKLESILIVLSSILLPCALLIILFPLIYGRIYFQSIEVTEEGVTTHYLGETQHIRWEDARLFARYDAINTQGRNPIFQTYELTDDQTVVRWNNVAINLPLMRIESNQG
;
A
#
# COMPACT_ATOMS: atom_id res chain seq x y z
N MET A 1 12.61 6.20 24.26
CA MET A 1 11.99 4.96 23.71
C MET A 1 10.49 4.81 24.01
N LEU A 2 9.89 5.50 25.00
CA LEU A 2 8.46 5.36 25.35
C LEU A 2 7.46 6.05 24.37
N ALA A 3 7.87 7.14 23.71
CA ALA A 3 6.99 7.89 22.81
C ALA A 3 6.56 7.10 21.54
N GLY A 4 7.38 6.16 21.07
CA GLY A 4 7.05 5.31 19.92
C GLY A 4 5.99 4.25 20.21
N SER A 5 5.89 3.78 21.46
CA SER A 5 4.92 2.78 21.89
C SER A 5 3.51 3.38 22.07
N ILE A 6 3.41 4.61 22.59
CA ILE A 6 2.13 5.29 22.77
C ILE A 6 1.54 5.70 21.42
N SER A 7 2.37 6.24 20.52
CA SER A 7 1.94 6.63 19.17
C SER A 7 1.43 5.44 18.34
N SER A 8 2.10 4.29 18.43
CA SER A 8 1.67 3.06 17.76
C SER A 8 0.36 2.51 18.33
N CYS A 9 0.18 2.54 19.65
CA CYS A 9 -1.08 2.13 20.29
C CYS A 9 -2.26 3.03 19.90
N VAL A 10 -2.07 4.36 19.95
CA VAL A 10 -3.10 5.34 19.53
C VAL A 10 -3.48 5.16 18.05
N MET A 11 -2.49 4.90 17.19
CA MET A 11 -2.72 4.60 15.78
C MET A 11 -3.53 3.30 15.61
N GLN A 12 -3.24 2.26 16.39
CA GLN A 12 -3.97 1.00 16.32
C GLN A 12 -5.43 1.16 16.76
N ILE A 13 -5.69 1.82 17.90
CA ILE A 13 -7.05 2.08 18.38
C ILE A 13 -7.84 2.91 17.36
N SER A 14 -7.20 3.91 16.74
CA SER A 14 -7.83 4.73 15.71
C SER A 14 -8.22 3.92 14.47
N LYS A 15 -7.37 2.97 14.05
CA LYS A 15 -7.66 2.04 12.96
C LYS A 15 -8.83 1.13 13.30
N GLU A 16 -8.83 0.52 14.48
CA GLU A 16 -9.92 -0.35 14.93
C GLU A 16 -11.26 0.40 14.97
N ARG A 17 -11.28 1.61 15.54
CA ARG A 17 -12.48 2.46 15.57
C ARG A 17 -12.94 2.87 14.17
N PHE A 18 -12.00 3.14 13.25
CA PHE A 18 -12.34 3.41 11.86
C PHE A 18 -13.05 2.21 11.23
N TRP A 19 -12.45 1.02 11.29
CA TRP A 19 -13.02 -0.18 10.71
C TRP A 19 -14.34 -0.59 11.34
N LYS A 20 -14.49 -0.41 12.66
CA LYS A 20 -15.76 -0.63 13.35
C LYS A 20 -16.87 0.29 12.83
N ARG A 21 -16.56 1.57 12.59
CA ARG A 21 -17.52 2.54 12.02
C ARG A 21 -17.93 2.16 10.60
N ILE A 22 -16.98 1.71 9.77
CA ILE A 22 -17.28 1.25 8.40
C ILE A 22 -18.17 0.01 8.43
N ALA A 23 -17.87 -0.97 9.29
CA ALA A 23 -18.69 -2.18 9.45
C ALA A 23 -20.12 -1.84 9.91
N GLN A 24 -20.28 -0.92 10.86
CA GLN A 24 -21.60 -0.45 11.31
C GLN A 24 -22.38 0.23 10.18
N ARG A 25 -21.74 1.10 9.40
CA ARG A 25 -22.39 1.75 8.24
C ARG A 25 -22.81 0.74 7.18
N ARG A 26 -22.01 -0.30 6.94
CA ARG A 26 -22.37 -1.39 6.03
C ARG A 26 -23.62 -2.11 6.51
N ALA A 27 -23.68 -2.49 7.79
CA ALA A 27 -24.84 -3.17 8.37
C ALA A 27 -26.12 -2.31 8.28
N LEU A 28 -26.00 -0.99 8.49
CA LEU A 28 -27.10 -0.04 8.33
C LEU A 28 -27.54 0.09 6.87
N ALA A 29 -26.61 0.19 5.93
CA ALA A 29 -26.91 0.28 4.50
C ALA A 29 -27.62 -0.96 3.95
N LEU A 30 -27.35 -2.15 4.52
CA LEU A 30 -28.08 -3.38 4.19
C LEU A 30 -29.53 -3.37 4.69
N HIS A 31 -29.81 -2.68 5.79
CA HIS A 31 -31.17 -2.60 6.36
C HIS A 31 -32.00 -1.46 5.74
N ASP A 32 -31.38 -0.32 5.44
CA ASP A 32 -32.04 0.88 4.93
C ASP A 32 -31.33 1.39 3.66
N ALA A 33 -31.48 0.67 2.55
CA ALA A 33 -30.80 0.99 1.31
C ALA A 33 -31.13 2.40 0.77
N GLN A 34 -32.31 2.94 1.08
CA GLN A 34 -32.77 4.23 0.55
C GLN A 34 -32.00 5.41 1.15
N SER A 35 -31.58 5.34 2.41
CA SER A 35 -30.80 6.41 3.03
C SER A 35 -29.32 6.41 2.62
N PHE A 36 -28.85 5.33 1.97
CA PHE A 36 -27.46 5.15 1.56
C PHE A 36 -27.28 5.11 0.03
N ILE A 37 -28.22 5.68 -0.74
CA ILE A 37 -28.09 5.79 -2.20
C ILE A 37 -26.84 6.59 -2.56
N ALA A 38 -25.96 5.98 -3.36
CA ALA A 38 -24.76 6.63 -3.84
C ALA A 38 -25.10 7.77 -4.82
N ALA A 39 -24.29 8.83 -4.81
CA ALA A 39 -24.37 9.86 -5.82
C ALA A 39 -24.14 9.24 -7.22
N SER A 40 -24.86 9.77 -8.22
CA SER A 40 -24.67 9.34 -9.61
C SER A 40 -23.21 9.48 -10.01
N GLN A 41 -22.65 8.42 -10.58
CA GLN A 41 -21.30 8.46 -11.14
C GLN A 41 -21.34 9.14 -12.52
N PRO A 42 -20.27 9.86 -12.90
CA PRO A 42 -20.18 10.44 -14.24
C PRO A 42 -20.31 9.33 -15.29
N TRP A 43 -21.04 9.61 -16.36
CA TRP A 43 -21.16 8.66 -17.46
C TRP A 43 -19.78 8.45 -18.10
N PRO A 44 -19.35 7.20 -18.34
CA PRO A 44 -18.07 6.95 -18.99
C PRO A 44 -18.07 7.60 -20.38
N ILE A 45 -17.02 8.38 -20.65
CA ILE A 45 -16.83 9.07 -21.94
C ILE A 45 -16.48 8.03 -23.03
N GLU A 46 -15.83 6.93 -22.63
CA GLU A 46 -15.46 5.82 -23.50
C GLU A 46 -15.58 4.51 -22.71
N SER A 47 -16.18 3.50 -23.34
CA SER A 47 -16.27 2.16 -22.76
C SER A 47 -14.91 1.50 -22.82
N ALA A 48 -14.31 1.19 -21.68
CA ALA A 48 -13.09 0.40 -21.67
C ALA A 48 -13.36 -0.98 -22.29
N GLN A 49 -12.42 -1.49 -23.09
CA GLN A 49 -12.52 -2.84 -23.61
C GLN A 49 -12.36 -3.82 -22.42
N LEU A 50 -13.09 -4.93 -22.40
CA LEU A 50 -12.94 -5.94 -21.36
C LEU A 50 -12.23 -7.17 -21.95
N PRO A 51 -11.38 -7.88 -21.17
CA PRO A 51 -11.00 -7.60 -19.79
C PRO A 51 -9.98 -6.45 -19.67
N GLN A 52 -10.15 -5.62 -18.65
CA GLN A 52 -9.23 -4.54 -18.32
C GLN A 52 -8.48 -4.87 -17.04
N THR A 53 -7.16 -4.74 -17.04
CA THR A 53 -6.33 -4.94 -15.85
C THR A 53 -5.54 -3.69 -15.54
N ILE A 54 -5.78 -3.12 -14.36
CA ILE A 54 -5.02 -2.00 -13.81
C ILE A 54 -4.06 -2.54 -12.75
N ARG A 55 -2.77 -2.30 -12.91
CA ARG A 55 -1.72 -2.72 -11.98
C ARG A 55 -1.06 -1.48 -11.39
N VAL A 56 -1.05 -1.39 -10.06
CA VAL A 56 -0.25 -0.39 -9.35
C VAL A 56 1.04 -1.07 -8.92
N LYS A 57 2.13 -0.69 -9.58
CA LYS A 57 3.47 -1.18 -9.27
C LYS A 57 4.21 -0.16 -8.42
N THR A 58 4.87 -0.67 -7.37
CA THR A 58 5.85 0.13 -6.63
C THR A 58 7.16 0.15 -7.42
N ASN A 59 7.70 1.34 -7.65
CA ASN A 59 8.99 1.55 -8.30
C ASN A 59 10.13 1.26 -7.30
N PHE A 60 10.51 -0.01 -7.19
CA PHE A 60 11.58 -0.47 -6.31
C PHE A 60 12.94 0.18 -6.60
N LYS A 61 13.16 0.76 -7.80
CA LYS A 61 14.43 1.39 -8.17
C LYS A 61 14.75 2.58 -7.27
N LEU A 62 13.76 3.42 -6.94
CA LEU A 62 13.99 4.59 -6.09
C LEU A 62 14.39 4.18 -4.66
N LEU A 63 13.76 3.10 -4.18
CA LEU A 63 14.02 2.54 -2.85
C LEU A 63 15.40 1.88 -2.81
N LEU A 64 15.77 1.17 -3.88
CA LEU A 64 17.13 0.65 -4.07
C LEU A 64 18.18 1.76 -4.09
N TYR A 65 17.95 2.86 -4.82
CA TYR A 65 18.86 4.01 -4.81
C TYR A 65 18.98 4.63 -3.42
N GLY A 66 17.89 4.79 -2.68
CA GLY A 66 17.92 5.25 -1.29
C GLY A 66 18.76 4.34 -0.39
N ALA A 67 18.62 3.02 -0.53
CA ALA A 67 19.41 2.05 0.23
C ALA A 67 20.91 2.11 -0.14
N LEU A 68 21.25 2.25 -1.43
CA LEU A 68 22.63 2.39 -1.89
C LEU A 68 23.28 3.69 -1.39
N ILE A 69 22.54 4.81 -1.40
CA ILE A 69 23.03 6.09 -0.85
C ILE A 69 23.30 5.95 0.65
N LEU A 70 22.37 5.36 1.41
CA LEU A 70 22.55 5.14 2.84
C LEU A 70 23.79 4.27 3.10
N LEU A 71 23.96 3.19 2.33
CA LEU A 71 25.12 2.31 2.43
C LEU A 71 26.43 3.07 2.17
N ALA A 72 26.46 3.92 1.14
CA ALA A 72 27.61 4.74 0.82
C ALA A 72 27.96 5.71 1.96
N VAL A 73 26.95 6.40 2.53
CA VAL A 73 27.13 7.32 3.65
C VAL A 73 27.69 6.60 4.88
N VAL A 74 27.13 5.45 5.24
CA VAL A 74 27.62 4.66 6.39
C VAL A 74 29.05 4.18 6.14
N THR A 75 29.35 3.72 4.93
CA THR A 75 30.70 3.27 4.56
C THR A 75 31.72 4.41 4.67
N ILE A 76 31.40 5.58 4.11
CA ILE A 76 32.26 6.78 4.21
C ILE A 76 32.46 7.17 5.67
N PHE A 77 31.40 7.19 6.47
CA PHE A 77 31.48 7.53 7.89
C PHE A 77 32.40 6.58 8.67
N VAL A 78 32.26 5.27 8.45
CA VAL A 78 33.12 4.24 9.05
C VAL A 78 34.58 4.42 8.63
N VAL A 79 34.83 4.68 7.33
CA VAL A 79 36.19 4.91 6.82
C VAL A 79 36.81 6.17 7.44
N LEU A 80 36.05 7.26 7.54
CA LEU A 80 36.51 8.51 8.18
C LEU A 80 36.85 8.32 9.66
N LEU A 81 36.03 7.58 10.41
CA LEU A 81 36.34 7.22 11.80
C LEU A 81 37.59 6.33 11.89
N SER A 82 37.74 5.38 10.95
CA SER A 82 38.82 4.40 10.95
C SER A 82 40.19 5.00 10.62
N LEU A 83 40.23 6.03 9.77
CA LEU A 83 41.44 6.78 9.43
C LEU A 83 42.13 7.41 10.66
N SER A 84 41.42 7.58 11.76
CA SER A 84 41.94 8.22 12.97
C SER A 84 42.64 7.27 13.95
N THR A 85 42.32 5.96 13.96
CA THR A 85 42.66 5.11 15.13
C THR A 85 42.73 3.59 14.91
N LEU A 86 42.36 3.02 13.77
CA LEU A 86 42.11 1.57 13.64
C LEU A 86 43.10 0.83 12.73
N LYS A 87 43.46 -0.40 13.14
CA LYS A 87 44.22 -1.35 12.31
C LYS A 87 43.32 -1.91 11.19
N LEU A 88 43.90 -2.25 10.05
CA LEU A 88 43.20 -2.76 8.85
C LEU A 88 42.22 -3.91 9.17
N GLU A 89 42.61 -4.84 10.04
CA GLU A 89 41.77 -5.98 10.45
C GLU A 89 40.48 -5.52 11.15
N SER A 90 40.57 -4.52 12.04
CA SER A 90 39.40 -3.94 12.70
C SER A 90 38.47 -3.24 11.71
N ILE A 91 39.04 -2.61 10.68
CA ILE A 91 38.27 -1.96 9.60
C ILE A 91 37.48 -3.00 8.81
N LEU A 92 38.11 -4.12 8.42
CA LEU A 92 37.46 -5.19 7.67
C LEU A 92 36.34 -5.87 8.48
N ILE A 93 36.52 -6.05 9.78
CA ILE A 93 35.48 -6.59 10.67
C ILE A 93 34.29 -5.64 10.74
N VAL A 94 34.54 -4.34 10.93
CA VAL A 94 33.46 -3.34 10.98
C VAL A 94 32.74 -3.23 9.64
N LEU A 95 33.47 -3.18 8.51
CA LEU A 95 32.88 -3.14 7.17
C LEU A 95 32.03 -4.38 6.89
N SER A 96 32.54 -5.59 7.18
CA SER A 96 31.79 -6.82 6.96
C SER A 96 30.54 -6.91 7.86
N SER A 97 30.63 -6.42 9.11
CA SER A 97 29.48 -6.38 10.03
C SER A 97 28.35 -5.44 9.60
N ILE A 98 28.63 -4.47 8.71
CA ILE A 98 27.65 -3.50 8.20
C ILE A 98 27.20 -3.87 6.79
N LEU A 99 28.14 -4.16 5.89
CA LEU A 99 27.84 -4.48 4.50
C LEU A 99 26.98 -5.72 4.38
N LEU A 100 27.25 -6.76 5.17
CA LEU A 100 26.55 -8.03 5.07
C LEU A 100 25.06 -7.94 5.47
N PRO A 101 24.68 -7.34 6.62
CA PRO A 101 23.26 -7.12 6.92
C PRO A 101 22.62 -6.09 5.99
N CYS A 102 23.32 -5.07 5.52
CA CYS A 102 22.77 -4.14 4.53
C CYS A 102 22.46 -4.82 3.19
N ALA A 103 23.38 -5.67 2.69
CA ALA A 103 23.17 -6.44 1.48
C ALA A 103 21.99 -7.42 1.65
N LEU A 104 21.91 -8.09 2.80
CA LEU A 104 20.79 -8.97 3.14
C LEU A 104 19.47 -8.20 3.16
N LEU A 105 19.42 -7.02 3.77
CA LEU A 105 18.23 -6.17 3.80
C LEU A 105 17.83 -5.73 2.39
N ILE A 106 18.78 -5.31 1.55
CA ILE A 106 18.51 -4.92 0.15
C ILE A 106 17.89 -6.08 -0.65
N ILE A 107 18.32 -7.32 -0.41
CA ILE A 107 17.82 -8.51 -1.09
C ILE A 107 16.45 -8.95 -0.53
N LEU A 108 16.30 -8.98 0.79
CA LEU A 108 15.07 -9.44 1.44
C LEU A 108 13.92 -8.43 1.33
N PHE A 109 14.24 -7.14 1.29
CA PHE A 109 13.24 -6.08 1.25
C PHE A 109 12.25 -6.22 0.07
N PRO A 110 12.67 -6.33 -1.22
CA PRO A 110 11.73 -6.50 -2.32
C PRO A 110 10.99 -7.85 -2.28
N LEU A 111 11.56 -8.90 -1.69
CA LEU A 111 10.87 -10.19 -1.54
C LEU A 111 9.70 -10.10 -0.56
N ILE A 112 9.89 -9.39 0.56
CA ILE A 112 8.88 -9.22 1.59
C ILE A 112 7.85 -8.15 1.16
N TYR A 113 8.32 -6.99 0.72
CA TYR A 113 7.47 -5.85 0.41
C TYR A 113 6.85 -5.92 -1.00
N GLY A 114 7.50 -6.59 -1.94
CA GLY A 114 6.99 -6.78 -3.31
C GLY A 114 5.65 -7.48 -3.37
N ARG A 115 5.41 -8.42 -2.45
CA ARG A 115 4.16 -9.18 -2.38
C ARG A 115 3.02 -8.42 -1.69
N ILE A 116 3.35 -7.51 -0.76
CA ILE A 116 2.37 -6.80 0.06
C ILE A 116 1.86 -5.54 -0.63
N TYR A 117 2.71 -4.87 -1.42
CA TYR A 117 2.40 -3.57 -2.04
C TYR A 117 2.06 -3.66 -3.53
N PHE A 118 1.90 -4.88 -4.07
CA PHE A 118 1.37 -5.08 -5.41
C PHE A 118 -0.15 -5.02 -5.34
N GLN A 119 -0.75 -4.03 -6.01
CA GLN A 119 -2.19 -3.97 -6.19
C GLN A 119 -2.52 -4.21 -7.66
N SER A 120 -3.45 -5.10 -7.94
CA SER A 120 -4.04 -5.22 -9.27
C SER A 120 -5.55 -5.31 -9.20
N ILE A 121 -6.22 -4.70 -10.18
CA ILE A 121 -7.66 -4.71 -10.34
C ILE A 121 -7.89 -5.24 -11.75
N GLU A 122 -8.61 -6.35 -11.85
CA GLU A 122 -9.03 -6.94 -13.10
C GLU A 122 -10.55 -6.84 -13.18
N VAL A 123 -11.02 -6.19 -14.24
CA VAL A 123 -12.43 -5.95 -14.52
C VAL A 123 -12.78 -6.79 -15.74
N THR A 124 -13.77 -7.66 -15.59
CA THR A 124 -14.28 -8.52 -16.66
C THR A 124 -15.78 -8.27 -16.84
N GLU A 125 -16.38 -8.90 -17.84
CA GLU A 125 -17.84 -8.84 -18.03
C GLU A 125 -18.61 -9.51 -16.88
N GLU A 126 -17.99 -10.46 -16.18
CA GLU A 126 -18.63 -11.23 -15.11
C GLU A 126 -18.48 -10.57 -13.73
N GLY A 127 -17.38 -9.84 -13.51
CA GLY A 127 -17.10 -9.26 -12.20
C GLY A 127 -15.80 -8.47 -12.11
N VAL A 128 -15.33 -8.31 -10.87
CA VAL A 128 -14.06 -7.67 -10.56
C VAL A 128 -13.23 -8.53 -9.61
N THR A 129 -11.97 -8.72 -9.97
CA THR A 129 -10.97 -9.40 -9.14
C THR A 129 -9.94 -8.38 -8.67
N THR A 130 -9.70 -8.29 -7.37
CA THR A 130 -8.58 -7.50 -6.85
C THR A 130 -7.54 -8.36 -6.17
N HIS A 131 -6.29 -7.98 -6.36
CA HIS A 131 -5.18 -8.40 -5.53
C HIS A 131 -4.78 -7.18 -4.72
N TYR A 132 -4.96 -7.22 -3.41
CA TYR A 132 -4.71 -6.09 -2.52
C TYR A 132 -4.21 -6.57 -1.16
N LEU A 133 -3.11 -6.00 -0.68
CA LEU A 133 -2.44 -6.39 0.57
C LEU A 133 -2.13 -7.90 0.69
N GLY A 134 -1.86 -8.55 -0.44
CA GLY A 134 -1.54 -9.99 -0.50
C GLY A 134 -2.76 -10.91 -0.48
N GLU A 135 -3.98 -10.37 -0.44
CA GLU A 135 -5.22 -11.13 -0.61
C GLU A 135 -5.76 -10.97 -2.03
N THR A 136 -6.27 -12.08 -2.58
CA THR A 136 -7.02 -12.08 -3.83
C THR A 136 -8.49 -12.27 -3.51
N GLN A 137 -9.33 -11.33 -3.95
CA GLN A 137 -10.77 -11.42 -3.79
C GLN A 137 -11.47 -11.16 -5.13
N HIS A 138 -12.55 -11.88 -5.37
CA HIS A 138 -13.36 -11.76 -6.58
C HIS A 138 -14.83 -11.59 -6.19
N ILE A 139 -15.53 -10.73 -6.91
CA ILE A 139 -16.98 -10.54 -6.78
C ILE A 139 -17.59 -10.41 -8.16
N ARG A 140 -18.69 -11.12 -8.40
CA ARG A 140 -19.46 -11.01 -9.65
C ARG A 140 -20.33 -9.76 -9.60
N TRP A 141 -20.63 -9.16 -10.75
CA TRP A 141 -21.45 -7.94 -10.79
C TRP A 141 -22.85 -8.17 -10.23
N GLU A 142 -23.42 -9.35 -10.45
CA GLU A 142 -24.74 -9.73 -9.94
C GLU A 142 -24.79 -9.88 -8.41
N ASP A 143 -23.66 -10.19 -7.79
CA ASP A 143 -23.55 -10.39 -6.34
C ASP A 143 -23.22 -9.07 -5.62
N ALA A 144 -22.71 -8.07 -6.33
CA ALA A 144 -22.32 -6.80 -5.76
C ALA A 144 -23.52 -6.01 -5.21
N ARG A 145 -23.58 -5.81 -3.89
CA ARG A 145 -24.70 -5.14 -3.22
C ARG A 145 -24.38 -3.71 -2.81
N LEU A 146 -23.16 -3.46 -2.32
CA LEU A 146 -22.77 -2.16 -1.79
C LEU A 146 -21.46 -1.71 -2.40
N PHE A 147 -21.40 -0.40 -2.66
CA PHE A 147 -20.19 0.29 -3.06
C PHE A 147 -19.90 1.40 -2.05
N ALA A 148 -18.65 1.47 -1.60
CA ALA A 148 -18.20 2.49 -0.67
C ALA A 148 -16.89 3.11 -1.13
N ARG A 149 -16.77 4.42 -0.88
CA ARG A 149 -15.53 5.18 -1.01
C ARG A 149 -15.23 5.82 0.33
N TYR A 150 -14.01 5.63 0.81
CA TYR A 150 -13.53 6.29 2.02
C TYR A 150 -12.11 6.79 1.84
N ASP A 151 -11.84 7.93 2.46
CA ASP A 151 -10.50 8.46 2.58
C ASP A 151 -9.65 7.57 3.49
N ALA A 152 -8.36 7.45 3.17
CA ALA A 152 -7.43 6.72 4.02
C ALA A 152 -7.46 7.23 5.47
N ILE A 153 -7.21 6.32 6.41
CA ILE A 153 -7.22 6.59 7.85
C ILE A 153 -6.23 7.72 8.15
N ASN A 154 -6.75 8.92 8.32
CA ASN A 154 -5.98 10.12 8.60
C ASN A 154 -5.76 10.25 10.11
N THR A 155 -4.63 9.77 10.60
CA THR A 155 -4.27 9.87 12.02
C THR A 155 -3.59 11.18 12.40
N GLN A 156 -3.28 12.05 11.43
CA GLN A 156 -2.45 13.26 11.63
C GLN A 156 -3.06 14.55 11.05
N GLY A 157 -4.34 14.55 10.67
CA GLY A 157 -5.00 15.72 10.09
C GLY A 157 -4.48 16.14 8.70
N ARG A 158 -3.71 15.29 8.02
CA ARG A 158 -3.18 15.55 6.67
C ARG A 158 -4.12 15.04 5.59
N ASN A 159 -4.13 15.65 4.40
CA ASN A 159 -4.94 15.14 3.31
C ASN A 159 -4.60 13.66 3.03
N PRO A 160 -5.62 12.78 2.94
CA PRO A 160 -5.42 11.36 2.70
C PRO A 160 -4.70 11.15 1.37
N ILE A 161 -3.57 10.46 1.42
CA ILE A 161 -2.73 10.18 0.22
C ILE A 161 -3.44 9.16 -0.69
N PHE A 162 -4.33 8.35 -0.12
CA PHE A 162 -5.06 7.29 -0.80
C PHE A 162 -6.56 7.43 -0.53
N GLN A 163 -7.36 7.09 -1.54
CA GLN A 163 -8.79 6.82 -1.38
C GLN A 163 -9.00 5.33 -1.55
N THR A 164 -9.64 4.69 -0.58
CA THR A 164 -9.97 3.29 -0.67
C THR A 164 -11.39 3.15 -1.21
N TYR A 165 -11.50 2.28 -2.21
CA TYR A 165 -12.75 1.85 -2.80
C TYR A 165 -13.03 0.43 -2.35
N GLU A 166 -14.30 0.16 -2.12
CA GLU A 166 -14.77 -1.10 -1.60
C GLU A 166 -16.06 -1.49 -2.32
N LEU A 167 -16.10 -2.73 -2.80
CA LEU A 167 -17.29 -3.37 -3.35
C LEU A 167 -17.57 -4.61 -2.50
N THR A 168 -18.80 -4.77 -2.03
CA THR A 168 -19.14 -5.87 -1.13
C THR A 168 -20.43 -6.56 -1.52
N ASP A 169 -20.44 -7.88 -1.32
CA ASP A 169 -21.65 -8.68 -1.17
C ASP A 169 -21.89 -8.94 0.34
N ASP A 170 -22.63 -10.01 0.68
CA ASP A 170 -22.92 -10.40 2.06
C ASP A 170 -21.72 -11.06 2.79
N GLN A 171 -20.77 -11.65 2.07
CA GLN A 171 -19.65 -12.46 2.58
C GLN A 171 -18.24 -11.99 2.13
N THR A 172 -18.14 -11.23 1.04
CA THR A 172 -16.91 -10.89 0.32
C THR A 172 -16.74 -9.39 0.24
N VAL A 173 -15.49 -8.92 0.35
CA VAL A 173 -15.16 -7.49 0.42
C VAL A 173 -13.97 -7.18 -0.48
N VAL A 174 -14.26 -6.87 -1.73
CA VAL A 174 -13.24 -6.49 -2.72
C VAL A 174 -12.81 -5.04 -2.46
N ARG A 175 -11.51 -4.82 -2.27
CA ARG A 175 -10.93 -3.50 -1.99
C ARG A 175 -9.80 -3.16 -2.92
N TRP A 176 -9.66 -1.86 -3.18
CA TRP A 176 -8.51 -1.30 -3.87
C TRP A 176 -8.29 0.16 -3.47
N ASN A 177 -7.05 0.63 -3.55
CA ASN A 177 -6.74 2.04 -3.33
C ASN A 177 -6.56 2.77 -4.66
N ASN A 178 -7.13 3.96 -4.76
CA ASN A 178 -6.71 4.98 -5.70
C ASN A 178 -5.65 5.87 -5.03
N VAL A 179 -4.59 6.18 -5.76
CA VAL A 179 -3.55 7.09 -5.28
C VAL A 179 -3.93 8.49 -5.75
N ALA A 180 -4.34 9.35 -4.83
CA ALA A 180 -4.81 10.70 -5.16
C ALA A 180 -3.67 11.65 -5.61
N ILE A 181 -2.42 11.22 -5.43
CA ILE A 181 -1.22 12.02 -5.70
C ILE A 181 -0.31 11.19 -6.62
N ASN A 182 0.25 11.80 -7.67
CA ASN A 182 1.35 11.22 -8.45
C ASN A 182 2.57 11.03 -7.54
N LEU A 183 2.59 9.92 -6.79
CA LEU A 183 3.75 9.55 -6.00
C LEU A 183 4.82 9.02 -6.96
N PRO A 184 6.05 9.56 -6.93
CA PRO A 184 7.14 9.13 -7.83
C PRO A 184 7.50 7.65 -7.66
N LEU A 185 7.04 7.05 -6.56
CA LEU A 185 7.22 5.65 -6.20
C LEU A 185 6.14 4.71 -6.75
N MET A 186 5.03 5.20 -7.29
CA MET A 186 3.97 4.34 -7.82
C MET A 186 3.76 4.59 -9.31
N ARG A 187 3.74 3.51 -10.07
CA ARG A 187 3.40 3.52 -11.48
C ARG A 187 2.10 2.75 -11.67
N ILE A 188 1.13 3.40 -12.27
CA ILE A 188 -0.11 2.77 -12.73
C ILE A 188 0.15 2.28 -14.15
N GLU A 189 -0.13 1.01 -14.41
CA GLU A 189 -0.06 0.40 -15.74
C GLU A 189 -1.42 -0.21 -16.06
N SER A 190 -1.98 0.11 -17.22
CA SER A 190 -3.17 -0.54 -17.76
C SER A 190 -2.75 -1.46 -18.90
N ASN A 191 -3.46 -2.57 -19.12
CA ASN A 191 -3.29 -3.37 -20.34
C ASN A 191 -3.77 -2.64 -21.61
N GLN A 192 -4.38 -1.47 -21.47
CA GLN A 192 -4.94 -0.67 -22.58
C GLN A 192 -4.27 0.71 -22.76
N GLY A 193 -3.18 1.00 -22.05
CA GLY A 193 -2.45 2.28 -22.14
C GLY A 193 -1.46 2.50 -21.01
#